data_AF-A0A060T2Q7-F1
#
_entry.id   AF-A0A060T2Q7-F1
#
_cell.length_a   1.000
_cell.length_b   1.000
_cell.length_c   1.000
_cell.angle_alpha   90.00
_cell.angle_beta   90.00
_cell.angle_gamma   90.00
#
_symmetry.space_group_name_H-M   'P 1'
#
loop_
_entity.id
_entity.type
_entity.pdbx_description
1 polymer ?
#
loop_
_entity_poly.entity_id
_entity_poly.type
_entity_poly.pdbx_seq_one_letter_code
_entity_poly.pdbx_strand_id
1 'polypeptide(L)'
;MSRPPRVVPWRTEAELDDLKQLFYQFEENDQRQTALFRTEAYRTRGPIPQSMEATAMLTSAVLYDIPDNDPLAIRMTYSTAIVRFVNGLLDPLQKARDAISLYNLAKQLDLPTVFVELRHVATHEGLPSLSLLRRSSHQALEWLWWNYWNAQPTQFQTQEIASSGEIINPADVEARKQQIKDKFRQWRRMRRADPKRIFKVGDTSKEGVQFWNLVSQLEQLLLDDESSFFNVLRFQNILIPIDAKGTVKDKTSVDSHIKLLDPLLNLLQQRVEGFAQKLTLFLVAQLAECSRSFDLTAPIGSESEESRSPQQAELESSHLQKWVIFLLSHPNWITDSRQIALECLKMCNPCALAILRYYIEKYEDVSLTKLADDMHHSSTLPSGSPDGPTDLDAIEQELEQFRHRLTNGPNGPTNNQSTSSHSNPQDSWVLCPNWTPRPIGVL
;
A
#
# COMPACT_ATOMS: atom_id res chain seq x y z
N MET A 1 8.11 31.48 -2.89
CA MET A 1 9.17 31.47 -3.92
C MET A 1 8.50 31.25 -5.27
N SER A 2 8.77 32.09 -6.27
CA SER A 2 8.22 31.93 -7.63
C SER A 2 8.83 30.68 -8.27
N ARG A 3 7.99 29.80 -8.83
CA ARG A 3 8.46 28.59 -9.54
C ARG A 3 9.25 29.01 -10.79
N PRO A 4 10.33 28.30 -11.16
CA PRO A 4 11.01 28.54 -12.42
C PRO A 4 10.05 28.28 -13.60
N PRO A 5 10.12 29.08 -14.68
CA PRO A 5 9.26 28.90 -15.84
C PRO A 5 9.54 27.54 -16.50
N ARG A 6 8.47 26.79 -16.79
CA ARG A 6 8.53 25.50 -17.51
C ARG A 6 7.89 25.66 -18.89
N VAL A 7 8.53 25.12 -19.92
CA VAL A 7 7.96 25.05 -21.27
C VAL A 7 6.93 23.94 -21.29
N VAL A 8 5.71 24.25 -21.71
CA VAL A 8 4.58 23.31 -21.79
C VAL A 8 3.91 23.43 -23.16
N PRO A 9 3.31 22.34 -23.70
CA PRO A 9 2.71 22.34 -25.03
C PRO A 9 1.28 22.94 -25.08
N TRP A 10 0.63 23.12 -23.93
CA TRP A 10 -0.66 23.82 -23.79
C TRP A 10 -0.45 25.32 -23.56
N ARG A 11 -1.42 26.13 -23.98
CA ARG A 11 -1.33 27.60 -23.95
C ARG A 11 -1.67 28.17 -22.57
N THR A 12 -2.62 27.58 -21.88
CA THR A 12 -3.13 28.02 -20.57
C THR A 12 -3.46 26.82 -19.69
N GLU A 13 -3.43 26.99 -18.37
CA GLU A 13 -3.79 25.93 -17.41
C GLU A 13 -5.22 25.42 -17.61
N ALA A 14 -6.15 26.30 -18.00
CA ALA A 14 -7.52 25.91 -18.38
C ALA A 14 -7.60 24.88 -19.51
N GLU A 15 -6.65 24.88 -20.47
CA GLU A 15 -6.65 23.88 -21.55
C GLU A 15 -6.32 22.46 -21.03
N LEU A 16 -5.61 22.38 -19.91
CA LEU A 16 -5.30 21.13 -19.23
C LEU A 16 -6.51 20.62 -18.44
N ASP A 17 -7.25 21.51 -17.78
CA ASP A 17 -8.50 21.19 -17.10
C ASP A 17 -9.58 20.72 -18.10
N ASP A 18 -9.69 21.40 -19.25
CA ASP A 18 -10.57 20.95 -20.34
C ASP A 18 -10.18 19.54 -20.82
N LEU A 19 -8.88 19.29 -21.02
CA LEU A 19 -8.39 17.97 -21.44
C LEU A 19 -8.72 16.88 -20.40
N LYS A 20 -8.56 17.20 -19.11
CA LYS A 20 -8.95 16.33 -18.00
C LYS A 20 -10.44 15.99 -18.03
N GLN A 21 -11.30 16.99 -18.22
CA GLN A 21 -12.74 16.77 -18.35
C GLN A 21 -13.06 15.86 -19.53
N LEU A 22 -12.44 16.08 -20.70
CA LEU A 22 -12.64 15.23 -21.87
C LEU A 22 -12.24 13.76 -21.65
N PHE A 23 -11.25 13.49 -20.79
CA PHE A 23 -10.83 12.12 -20.47
C PHE A 23 -11.76 11.40 -19.48
N TYR A 24 -12.30 12.12 -18.49
CA TYR A 24 -12.96 11.51 -17.32
C TYR A 24 -14.46 11.83 -17.17
N GLN A 25 -14.98 12.88 -17.81
CA GLN A 25 -16.40 13.25 -17.78
C GLN A 25 -17.09 12.84 -19.09
N PHE A 26 -17.37 11.55 -19.21
CA PHE A 26 -17.93 10.96 -20.44
C PHE A 26 -19.28 10.25 -20.23
N GLU A 27 -19.92 10.42 -19.06
CA GLU A 27 -21.22 9.80 -18.75
C GLU A 27 -22.37 10.38 -19.58
N GLU A 28 -22.35 11.70 -19.85
CA GLU A 28 -23.40 12.39 -20.63
C GLU A 28 -23.06 12.48 -22.12
N ASN A 29 -21.79 12.68 -22.46
CA ASN A 29 -21.30 12.79 -23.84
C ASN A 29 -19.87 12.25 -23.95
N ASP A 30 -19.67 11.14 -24.65
CA ASP A 30 -18.34 10.53 -24.78
C ASP A 30 -17.47 11.30 -25.78
N GLN A 31 -16.64 12.20 -25.27
CA GLN A 31 -15.70 13.01 -26.04
C GLN A 31 -14.25 12.53 -25.89
N ARG A 32 -14.03 11.29 -25.42
CA ARG A 32 -12.68 10.76 -25.21
C ARG A 32 -11.85 10.69 -26.49
N GLN A 33 -12.47 10.49 -27.65
CA GLN A 33 -11.77 10.58 -28.94
C GLN A 33 -11.19 11.99 -29.20
N THR A 34 -11.92 13.04 -28.85
CA THR A 34 -11.43 14.42 -28.94
C THR A 34 -10.26 14.66 -27.98
N ALA A 35 -10.29 14.05 -26.78
CA ALA A 35 -9.16 14.07 -25.85
C ALA A 35 -7.90 13.47 -26.48
N LEU A 36 -8.02 12.32 -27.16
CA LEU A 36 -6.89 11.68 -27.84
C LEU A 36 -6.30 12.58 -28.94
N PHE A 37 -7.13 13.17 -29.80
CA PHE A 37 -6.66 14.08 -30.84
C PHE A 37 -5.98 15.33 -30.26
N ARG A 38 -6.49 15.85 -29.14
CA ARG A 38 -5.89 17.01 -28.45
C ARG A 38 -4.53 16.65 -27.84
N THR A 39 -4.39 15.49 -27.21
CA THR A 39 -3.10 15.00 -26.69
C THR A 39 -2.09 14.79 -27.81
N GLU A 40 -2.50 14.24 -28.96
CA GLU A 40 -1.63 14.11 -30.13
C GLU A 40 -1.15 15.47 -30.63
N ALA A 41 -2.06 16.45 -30.71
CA ALA A 41 -1.71 17.82 -31.07
C ALA A 41 -0.67 18.42 -30.12
N TYR A 42 -0.76 18.17 -28.80
CA TYR A 42 0.26 18.58 -27.85
C TYR A 42 1.60 17.89 -28.06
N ARG A 43 1.60 16.60 -28.40
CA ARG A 43 2.83 15.85 -28.72
C ARG A 43 3.58 16.45 -29.90
N THR A 44 2.89 17.02 -30.90
CA THR A 44 3.54 17.71 -32.03
C THR A 44 4.23 19.01 -31.65
N ARG A 45 3.82 19.66 -30.54
CA ARG A 45 4.35 20.95 -30.09
C ARG A 45 5.55 20.81 -29.15
N GLY A 46 5.69 19.68 -28.48
CA GLY A 46 6.76 19.44 -27.52
C GLY A 46 6.55 18.19 -26.67
N PRO A 47 7.46 17.90 -25.74
CA PRO A 47 7.32 16.76 -24.85
C PRO A 47 6.11 16.95 -23.93
N ILE A 48 5.26 15.91 -23.85
CA ILE A 48 4.15 15.83 -22.91
C ILE A 48 4.55 14.98 -21.69
N PRO A 49 3.96 15.21 -20.50
CA PRO A 49 4.20 14.36 -19.34
C PRO A 49 3.82 12.91 -19.61
N GLN A 50 4.63 11.97 -19.12
CA GLN A 50 4.41 10.53 -19.30
C GLN A 50 3.05 10.06 -18.76
N SER A 51 2.57 10.66 -17.66
CA SER A 51 1.25 10.36 -17.10
C SER A 51 0.09 10.74 -18.04
N MET A 52 0.24 11.83 -18.79
CA MET A 52 -0.73 12.25 -19.81
C MET A 52 -0.71 11.28 -20.99
N GLU A 53 0.48 10.85 -21.43
CA GLU A 53 0.62 9.84 -22.48
C GLU A 53 0.01 8.50 -22.08
N ALA A 54 0.29 8.04 -20.86
CA ALA A 54 -0.30 6.81 -20.33
C ALA A 54 -1.83 6.89 -20.27
N THR A 55 -2.39 8.03 -19.84
CA THR A 55 -3.84 8.28 -19.84
C THR A 55 -4.42 8.13 -21.24
N ALA A 56 -3.78 8.73 -22.25
CA ALA A 56 -4.22 8.64 -23.64
C ALA A 56 -4.11 7.21 -24.19
N MET A 57 -3.01 6.49 -23.92
CA MET A 57 -2.83 5.12 -24.38
C MET A 57 -3.84 4.15 -23.78
N LEU A 58 -4.09 4.24 -22.47
CA LEU A 58 -5.10 3.43 -21.78
C LEU A 58 -6.51 3.74 -22.29
N THR A 59 -6.83 5.02 -22.46
CA THR A 59 -8.13 5.45 -23.02
C THR A 59 -8.32 4.95 -24.45
N SER A 60 -7.28 5.02 -25.28
CA SER A 60 -7.31 4.48 -26.64
C SER A 60 -7.54 2.97 -26.66
N ALA A 61 -6.96 2.23 -25.70
CA ALA A 61 -7.21 0.79 -25.58
C ALA A 61 -8.66 0.49 -25.20
N VAL A 62 -9.25 1.29 -24.29
CA VAL A 62 -10.66 1.19 -23.90
C VAL A 62 -11.60 1.50 -25.06
N LEU A 63 -11.32 2.53 -25.86
CA LEU A 63 -12.14 2.87 -27.03
C LEU A 63 -12.00 1.86 -28.18
N TYR A 64 -10.86 1.17 -28.27
CA TYR A 64 -10.61 0.15 -29.28
C TYR A 64 -11.31 -1.19 -28.95
N ASP A 65 -11.71 -1.40 -27.69
CA ASP A 65 -12.35 -2.62 -27.21
C ASP A 65 -13.85 -2.67 -27.59
N ILE A 66 -14.09 -2.92 -28.88
CA ILE A 66 -15.42 -3.06 -29.48
C ILE A 66 -15.60 -4.54 -29.87
N PRO A 67 -16.81 -5.14 -29.75
CA PRO A 67 -17.05 -6.56 -30.04
C PRO A 67 -16.63 -7.03 -31.45
N ASP A 68 -16.59 -6.12 -32.43
CA ASP A 68 -16.23 -6.42 -33.82
C ASP A 68 -14.71 -6.57 -34.04
N ASN A 69 -13.89 -6.13 -33.09
CA ASN A 69 -12.44 -6.18 -33.20
C ASN A 69 -11.86 -7.52 -32.74
N ASP A 70 -10.74 -7.94 -33.35
CA ASP A 70 -10.05 -9.18 -32.98
C ASP A 70 -9.66 -9.19 -31.49
N PRO A 71 -10.13 -10.18 -30.69
CA PRO A 71 -9.83 -10.28 -29.27
C PRO A 71 -8.33 -10.34 -28.97
N LEU A 72 -7.52 -10.91 -29.87
CA LEU A 72 -6.06 -10.95 -29.69
C LEU A 72 -5.46 -9.55 -29.84
N ALA A 73 -5.84 -8.81 -30.89
CA ALA A 73 -5.44 -7.42 -31.08
C ALA A 73 -5.82 -6.54 -29.87
N ILE A 74 -7.03 -6.68 -29.34
CA ILE A 74 -7.47 -5.94 -28.14
C ILE A 74 -6.57 -6.26 -26.93
N ARG A 75 -6.29 -7.56 -26.69
CA ARG A 75 -5.39 -7.98 -25.59
C ARG A 75 -4.00 -7.39 -25.75
N MET A 76 -3.44 -7.39 -26.96
CA MET A 76 -2.13 -6.80 -27.24
C MET A 76 -2.11 -5.28 -27.01
N THR A 77 -3.17 -4.56 -27.43
CA THR A 77 -3.30 -3.12 -27.22
C THR A 77 -3.34 -2.78 -25.72
N TYR A 78 -4.17 -3.49 -24.94
CA TYR A 78 -4.22 -3.29 -23.48
C TYR A 78 -2.90 -3.64 -22.79
N SER A 79 -2.31 -4.80 -23.12
CA SER A 79 -1.02 -5.21 -22.56
C SER A 79 0.06 -4.17 -22.83
N THR A 80 0.13 -3.65 -24.06
CA THR A 80 1.10 -2.60 -24.42
C THR A 80 0.86 -1.31 -23.65
N ALA A 81 -0.40 -0.88 -23.52
CA ALA A 81 -0.75 0.32 -22.76
C ALA A 81 -0.36 0.20 -21.27
N ILE A 82 -0.63 -0.94 -20.63
CA ILE A 82 -0.26 -1.20 -19.24
C ILE A 82 1.27 -1.26 -19.07
N VAL A 83 1.98 -1.96 -19.96
CA VAL A 83 3.45 -2.03 -19.92
C VAL A 83 4.07 -0.63 -20.04
N ARG A 84 3.54 0.22 -20.94
CA ARG A 84 4.00 1.59 -21.13
C ARG A 84 3.68 2.49 -19.94
N PHE A 85 2.51 2.31 -19.32
CA PHE A 85 2.14 2.98 -18.07
C PHE A 85 3.12 2.65 -16.95
N VAL A 86 3.40 1.36 -16.72
CA VAL A 86 4.30 0.91 -15.64
C VAL A 86 5.73 1.37 -15.87
N ASN A 87 6.29 1.08 -17.05
CA ASN A 87 7.66 1.49 -17.37
C ASN A 87 7.80 3.02 -17.32
N GLY A 88 6.82 3.76 -17.84
CA GLY A 88 6.83 5.22 -17.81
C GLY A 88 6.85 5.83 -16.40
N LEU A 89 6.23 5.17 -15.41
CA LEU A 89 6.25 5.63 -14.02
C LEU A 89 7.51 5.18 -13.27
N LEU A 90 7.97 3.95 -13.50
CA LEU A 90 9.03 3.34 -12.70
C LEU A 90 10.43 3.60 -13.25
N ASP A 91 10.60 3.67 -14.58
CA ASP A 91 11.92 3.86 -15.20
C ASP A 91 12.61 5.18 -14.78
N PRO A 92 11.91 6.33 -14.67
CA PRO A 92 12.54 7.56 -14.19
C PRO A 92 13.04 7.48 -12.74
N LEU A 93 12.50 6.57 -11.94
CA LEU A 93 12.91 6.34 -10.55
C LEU A 93 14.08 5.37 -10.43
N GLN A 94 14.36 4.61 -11.48
CA GLN A 94 15.46 3.66 -11.55
C GLN A 94 16.80 4.43 -11.65
N LYS A 95 17.45 4.68 -10.52
CA LYS A 95 18.74 5.38 -10.47
C LYS A 95 19.88 4.48 -10.98
N ALA A 96 20.81 5.05 -11.74
CA ALA A 96 21.85 4.32 -12.48
C ALA A 96 22.93 3.60 -11.64
N ARG A 97 22.99 3.80 -10.31
CA ARG A 97 24.07 3.23 -9.47
C ARG A 97 23.81 1.79 -9.03
N ASP A 98 22.57 1.45 -8.70
CA ASP A 98 22.16 0.12 -8.28
C ASP A 98 20.76 -0.16 -8.82
N ALA A 99 20.55 -1.36 -9.38
CA ALA A 99 19.25 -1.75 -9.90
C ALA A 99 18.29 -2.01 -8.73
N ILE A 100 17.31 -1.12 -8.54
CA ILE A 100 16.20 -1.30 -7.60
C ILE A 100 15.17 -2.21 -8.28
N SER A 101 14.51 -3.09 -7.52
CA SER A 101 13.42 -3.90 -8.07
C SER A 101 12.21 -3.01 -8.41
N LEU A 102 11.53 -3.31 -9.52
CA LEU A 102 10.32 -2.58 -9.92
C LEU A 102 9.22 -2.64 -8.83
N TYR A 103 9.14 -3.72 -8.07
CA TYR A 103 8.25 -3.85 -6.92
C TYR A 103 8.54 -2.82 -5.83
N ASN A 104 9.82 -2.61 -5.50
CA ASN A 104 10.21 -1.62 -4.49
C ASN A 104 9.94 -0.20 -4.98
N LEU A 105 10.14 0.09 -6.27
CA LEU A 105 9.79 1.37 -6.86
C LEU A 105 8.28 1.62 -6.86
N ALA A 106 7.47 0.60 -7.20
CA ALA A 106 6.01 0.71 -7.15
C ALA A 106 5.52 1.03 -5.73
N LYS A 107 6.10 0.39 -4.71
CA LYS A 107 5.79 0.66 -3.31
C LYS A 107 6.15 2.09 -2.87
N GLN A 108 7.21 2.68 -3.44
CA GLN A 108 7.58 4.07 -3.15
C GLN A 108 6.60 5.08 -3.75
N LEU A 109 5.92 4.72 -4.83
CA LEU A 109 4.91 5.55 -5.51
C LEU A 109 3.47 5.26 -5.06
N ASP A 110 3.27 4.38 -4.07
CA ASP A 110 1.96 3.83 -3.74
C ASP A 110 1.20 3.29 -4.97
N LEU A 111 1.95 2.73 -5.93
CA LEU A 111 1.41 2.05 -7.10
C LEU A 111 1.14 0.58 -6.73
N PRO A 112 -0.09 0.05 -6.95
CA PRO A 112 -0.40 -1.35 -6.71
C PRO A 112 0.57 -2.30 -7.42
N THR A 113 1.14 -3.25 -6.67
CA THR A 113 2.16 -4.20 -7.18
C THR A 113 1.63 -5.10 -8.29
N VAL A 114 0.30 -5.30 -8.35
CA VAL A 114 -0.39 -6.00 -9.45
C VAL A 114 -0.01 -5.44 -10.82
N PHE A 115 0.27 -4.14 -10.94
CA PHE A 115 0.72 -3.57 -12.22
C PHE A 115 2.12 -4.03 -12.62
N VAL A 116 3.02 -4.23 -11.66
CA VAL A 116 4.37 -4.77 -11.90
C VAL A 116 4.28 -6.23 -12.34
N GLU A 117 3.41 -7.01 -11.70
CA GLU A 117 3.13 -8.40 -12.08
C GLU A 117 2.53 -8.48 -13.49
N LEU A 118 1.51 -7.67 -13.79
CA LEU A 118 0.89 -7.61 -15.11
C LEU A 118 1.89 -7.24 -16.20
N ARG A 119 2.79 -6.30 -15.91
CA ARG A 119 3.89 -5.97 -16.82
C ARG A 119 4.78 -7.18 -17.05
N HIS A 120 5.19 -7.90 -16.00
CA HIS A 120 6.03 -9.10 -16.12
C HIS A 120 5.37 -10.18 -16.97
N VAL A 121 4.13 -10.54 -16.64
CA VAL A 121 3.34 -11.55 -17.35
C VAL A 121 3.15 -11.17 -18.82
N ALA A 122 2.76 -9.92 -19.10
CA ALA A 122 2.51 -9.45 -20.45
C ALA A 122 3.78 -9.41 -21.34
N THR A 123 4.97 -9.25 -20.76
CA THR A 123 6.23 -9.18 -21.53
C THR A 123 6.97 -10.51 -21.67
N HIS A 124 6.87 -11.39 -20.67
CA HIS A 124 7.73 -12.58 -20.58
C HIS A 124 6.97 -13.90 -20.61
N GLU A 125 5.69 -13.90 -20.26
CA GLU A 125 4.88 -15.12 -20.20
C GLU A 125 3.83 -15.13 -21.33
N GLY A 126 2.57 -15.40 -20.99
CA GLY A 126 1.44 -15.30 -21.91
C GLY A 126 0.67 -14.00 -21.72
N LEU A 127 0.02 -13.53 -22.79
CA LEU A 127 -0.88 -12.38 -22.69
C LEU A 127 -1.95 -12.62 -21.60
N PRO A 128 -2.20 -11.66 -20.70
CA PRO A 128 -3.25 -11.81 -19.69
C PRO A 128 -4.64 -11.96 -20.30
N SER A 129 -5.60 -12.40 -19.48
CA SER A 129 -7.01 -12.49 -19.91
C SER A 129 -7.59 -11.10 -20.15
N LEU A 130 -8.52 -11.00 -21.09
CA LEU A 130 -9.13 -9.71 -21.46
C LEU A 130 -9.90 -9.08 -20.29
N SER A 131 -10.57 -9.88 -19.46
CA SER A 131 -11.26 -9.40 -18.26
C SER A 131 -10.32 -8.77 -17.24
N LEU A 132 -9.14 -9.37 -17.03
CA LEU A 132 -8.10 -8.83 -16.16
C LEU A 132 -7.53 -7.53 -16.73
N LEU A 133 -7.25 -7.48 -18.04
CA LEU A 133 -6.73 -6.29 -18.72
C LEU A 133 -7.70 -5.11 -18.67
N ARG A 134 -9.01 -5.35 -18.88
CA ARG A 134 -10.06 -4.33 -18.74
C ARG A 134 -10.08 -3.74 -17.34
N ARG A 135 -10.19 -4.59 -16.30
CA ARG A 135 -10.22 -4.17 -14.90
C ARG A 135 -8.97 -3.38 -14.52
N SER A 136 -7.80 -3.89 -14.91
CA SER A 136 -6.52 -3.26 -14.59
C SER A 136 -6.37 -1.91 -15.29
N SER A 137 -6.87 -1.77 -16.52
CA SER A 137 -6.85 -0.50 -17.24
C SER A 137 -7.73 0.56 -16.57
N HIS A 138 -8.91 0.17 -16.07
CA HIS A 138 -9.75 1.05 -15.26
C HIS A 138 -9.06 1.48 -13.96
N GLN A 139 -8.45 0.54 -13.23
CA GLN A 139 -7.69 0.84 -12.01
C GLN A 139 -6.49 1.77 -12.30
N ALA A 140 -5.80 1.60 -13.43
CA ALA A 140 -4.69 2.46 -13.82
C ALA A 140 -5.16 3.89 -14.16
N LEU A 141 -6.30 4.03 -14.86
CA LEU A 141 -6.92 5.33 -15.15
C LEU A 141 -7.39 6.03 -13.87
N GLU A 142 -7.95 5.30 -12.93
CA GLU A 142 -8.32 5.81 -11.60
C GLU A 142 -7.10 6.23 -10.79
N TRP A 143 -6.02 5.44 -10.81
CA TRP A 143 -4.78 5.82 -10.15
C TRP A 143 -4.23 7.12 -10.74
N LEU A 144 -4.19 7.26 -12.08
CA LEU A 144 -3.77 8.50 -12.76
C LEU A 144 -4.67 9.70 -12.43
N TRP A 145 -5.96 9.46 -12.22
CA TRP A 145 -6.89 10.51 -11.80
C TRP A 145 -6.47 11.12 -10.46
N TRP A 146 -6.29 10.29 -9.44
CA TRP A 146 -5.91 10.74 -8.10
C TRP A 146 -4.47 11.25 -8.03
N ASN A 147 -3.56 10.59 -8.73
CA ASN A 147 -2.12 10.79 -8.62
C ASN A 147 -1.53 11.68 -9.73
N TYR A 148 -2.31 12.23 -10.64
CA TYR A 148 -1.78 13.18 -11.63
C TYR A 148 -2.77 14.29 -11.90
N TRP A 149 -4.00 13.94 -12.27
CA TRP A 149 -5.00 14.93 -12.68
C TRP A 149 -5.64 15.71 -11.52
N ASN A 150 -5.75 15.13 -10.32
CA ASN A 150 -6.26 15.78 -9.10
C ASN A 150 -5.19 16.12 -8.08
N ALA A 151 -3.96 15.72 -8.33
CA ALA A 151 -2.93 15.90 -7.35
C ALA A 151 -2.59 17.38 -7.19
N GLN A 152 -2.37 17.80 -5.94
CA GLN A 152 -1.95 19.17 -5.72
C GLN A 152 -0.57 19.39 -6.36
N PRO A 153 -0.23 20.59 -6.84
CA PRO A 153 1.02 20.88 -7.55
C PRO A 153 2.33 20.59 -6.79
N THR A 154 2.21 20.10 -5.55
CA THR A 154 3.28 19.71 -4.63
C THR A 154 3.52 18.20 -4.63
N GLN A 155 2.58 17.36 -5.08
CA GLN A 155 2.62 15.90 -4.89
C GLN A 155 3.27 15.14 -6.06
N PHE A 156 3.21 15.67 -7.30
CA PHE A 156 3.77 15.00 -8.50
C PHE A 156 4.72 15.90 -9.27
N GLN A 157 5.45 16.76 -8.56
CA GLN A 157 6.75 17.12 -9.07
C GLN A 157 7.58 15.85 -9.04
N THR A 158 7.57 15.13 -10.17
CA THR A 158 8.70 14.34 -10.61
C THR A 158 9.95 15.05 -10.11
N GLN A 159 10.71 14.35 -9.29
CA GLN A 159 12.07 14.70 -8.93
C GLN A 159 12.93 14.68 -10.20
N GLU A 160 12.61 15.54 -11.16
CA GLU A 160 13.59 16.05 -12.09
C GLU A 160 14.43 17.01 -11.27
N ILE A 161 15.63 16.51 -11.00
CA ILE A 161 16.77 17.15 -10.38
C ILE A 161 17.03 18.47 -11.11
N ALA A 162 16.35 19.53 -10.70
CA ALA A 162 16.73 20.90 -10.99
C ALA A 162 17.64 21.36 -9.84
N SER A 163 18.93 21.14 -10.06
CA SER A 163 20.06 21.89 -9.50
C SER A 163 19.71 23.18 -8.76
N SER A 164 19.41 23.10 -7.47
CA SER A 164 19.98 23.91 -6.37
C SER A 164 19.19 23.69 -5.06
N GLY A 165 19.85 23.09 -4.06
CA GLY A 165 19.40 23.08 -2.65
C GLY A 165 19.03 21.70 -2.08
N GLU A 166 20.04 21.01 -1.56
CA GLU A 166 20.00 19.81 -0.68
C GLU A 166 19.37 18.51 -1.22
N ILE A 167 20.22 17.74 -1.88
CA ILE A 167 20.04 16.30 -2.13
C ILE A 167 20.07 15.59 -0.78
N ILE A 168 18.93 15.09 -0.29
CA ILE A 168 18.95 14.09 0.78
C ILE A 168 19.27 12.75 0.11
N ASN A 169 20.51 12.26 0.19
CA ASN A 169 20.82 10.93 -0.32
C ASN A 169 19.99 9.88 0.44
N PRO A 170 19.57 8.77 -0.20
CA PRO A 170 19.04 7.61 0.54
C PRO A 170 20.02 7.10 1.61
N ALA A 171 21.32 7.24 1.37
CA ALA A 171 22.38 7.01 2.36
C ALA A 171 22.32 8.02 3.52
N ASP A 172 21.95 9.28 3.27
CA ASP A 172 21.78 10.29 4.31
C ASP A 172 20.49 10.05 5.11
N VAL A 173 19.40 9.59 4.48
CA VAL A 173 18.19 9.15 5.19
C VAL A 173 18.50 7.96 6.10
N GLU A 174 19.23 6.96 5.60
CA GLU A 174 19.60 5.80 6.40
C GLU A 174 20.61 6.15 7.50
N ALA A 175 21.58 7.04 7.21
CA ALA A 175 22.50 7.59 8.21
C ALA A 175 21.75 8.38 9.29
N ARG A 176 20.73 9.17 8.91
CA ARG A 176 19.85 9.86 9.86
C ARG A 176 19.05 8.88 10.70
N LYS A 177 18.47 7.82 10.11
CA LYS A 177 17.79 6.75 10.85
C LYS A 177 18.74 6.07 11.85
N GLN A 178 19.99 5.80 11.46
CA GLN A 178 21.03 5.26 12.33
C GLN A 178 21.41 6.24 13.45
N GLN A 179 21.53 7.54 13.14
CA GLN A 179 21.81 8.58 14.12
C GLN A 179 20.68 8.66 15.17
N ILE A 180 19.41 8.69 14.75
CA ILE A 180 18.25 8.67 15.64
C ILE A 180 18.30 7.41 16.52
N LYS A 181 18.55 6.24 15.93
CA LYS A 181 18.67 4.97 16.65
C LYS A 181 19.74 5.01 17.74
N ASP A 182 20.92 5.54 17.44
CA ASP A 182 22.01 5.60 18.39
C ASP A 182 21.72 6.57 19.55
N LYS A 183 21.01 7.67 19.29
CA LYS A 183 20.53 8.57 20.35
C LYS A 183 19.50 7.90 21.25
N PHE A 184 18.55 7.14 20.69
CA PHE A 184 17.61 6.34 21.49
C PHE A 184 18.29 5.21 22.27
N ARG A 185 19.38 4.62 21.75
CA ARG A 185 20.22 3.66 22.49
C ARG A 185 20.94 4.33 23.65
N GLN A 186 21.48 5.53 23.45
CA GLN A 186 22.11 6.33 24.50
C GLN A 186 21.10 6.69 25.59
N TRP A 187 19.88 7.13 25.22
CA TRP A 187 18.78 7.37 26.16
C TRP A 187 18.48 6.13 27.01
N ARG A 188 18.30 4.98 26.35
CA ARG A 188 18.04 3.71 27.05
C ARG A 188 19.16 3.31 27.99
N ARG A 189 20.42 3.49 27.60
CA ARG A 189 21.58 3.20 28.48
C ARG A 189 21.58 4.09 29.71
N MET A 190 21.37 5.40 29.56
CA MET A 190 21.34 6.34 30.69
C MET A 190 20.16 6.07 31.63
N ARG A 191 18.96 5.80 31.10
CA ARG A 191 17.77 5.51 31.93
C ARG A 191 17.79 4.14 32.57
N ARG A 192 18.45 3.13 31.99
CA ARG A 192 18.64 1.82 32.66
C ARG A 192 19.67 1.89 33.78
N ALA A 193 20.67 2.76 33.66
CA ALA A 193 21.64 2.99 34.73
C ALA A 193 20.97 3.63 35.95
N ASP A 194 20.16 4.69 35.75
CA ASP A 194 19.45 5.41 36.82
C ASP A 194 17.98 5.73 36.45
N PRO A 195 17.03 4.81 36.66
CA PRO A 195 15.63 5.00 36.22
C PRO A 195 14.86 6.13 36.91
N LYS A 196 15.20 6.47 38.16
CA LYS A 196 14.46 7.44 39.01
C LYS A 196 15.12 8.82 39.08
N ARG A 197 16.25 9.03 38.40
CA ARG A 197 16.99 10.29 38.50
C ARG A 197 16.33 11.39 37.68
N ILE A 198 16.06 12.52 38.34
CA ILE A 198 15.46 13.71 37.74
C ILE A 198 16.57 14.73 37.51
N PHE A 199 16.86 15.03 36.25
CA PHE A 199 17.80 16.08 35.86
C PHE A 199 17.04 17.40 35.77
N LYS A 200 17.47 18.41 36.53
CA LYS A 200 16.88 19.76 36.50
C LYS A 200 17.49 20.59 35.36
N VAL A 201 16.74 21.54 34.82
CA VAL A 201 17.25 22.50 33.82
C VAL A 201 18.36 23.33 34.48
N GLY A 202 19.58 23.27 33.94
CA GLY A 202 20.76 23.95 34.50
C GLY A 202 21.67 23.08 35.40
N ASP A 203 21.47 21.76 35.45
CA ASP A 203 22.39 20.85 36.15
C ASP A 203 23.79 20.85 35.49
N THR A 204 24.79 21.32 36.23
CA THR A 204 26.21 21.40 35.80
C THR A 204 26.97 20.09 36.00
N SER A 205 26.32 19.03 36.51
CA SER A 205 26.91 17.69 36.54
C SER A 205 27.22 17.20 35.13
N LYS A 206 28.34 16.47 34.96
CA LYS A 206 28.75 15.88 33.67
C LYS A 206 27.64 15.03 33.05
N GLU A 207 26.87 14.32 33.87
CA GLU A 207 25.75 13.48 33.45
C GLU A 207 24.50 14.30 33.10
N GLY A 208 24.25 15.41 33.80
CA GLY A 208 23.15 16.34 33.52
C GLY A 208 23.33 17.10 32.22
N VAL A 209 24.56 17.55 31.93
CA VAL A 209 24.92 18.18 30.65
C VAL A 209 24.77 17.19 29.50
N GLN A 210 25.24 15.94 29.66
CA GLN A 210 25.04 14.88 28.66
C GLN A 210 23.56 14.56 28.42
N PHE A 211 22.75 14.54 29.49
CA PHE A 211 21.32 14.33 29.42
C PHE A 211 20.61 15.41 28.60
N TRP A 212 20.81 16.69 28.93
CA TRP A 212 20.15 17.79 28.24
C TRP A 212 20.65 17.97 26.80
N ASN A 213 21.94 17.72 26.54
CA ASN A 213 22.46 17.71 25.18
C ASN A 213 21.82 16.61 24.32
N LEU A 214 21.58 15.43 24.89
CA LEU A 214 20.90 14.35 24.17
C LEU A 214 19.44 14.70 23.88
N VAL A 215 18.71 15.30 24.84
CA VAL A 215 17.33 15.74 24.64
C VAL A 215 17.26 16.82 23.55
N SER A 216 18.13 17.83 23.58
CA SER A 216 18.17 18.86 22.55
C SER A 216 18.54 18.31 21.16
N GLN A 217 19.40 17.28 21.09
CA GLN A 217 19.71 16.61 19.83
C GLN A 217 18.54 15.78 19.30
N LEU A 218 17.78 15.11 20.16
CA LEU A 218 16.56 14.39 19.76
C LEU A 218 15.47 15.36 19.29
N GLU A 219 15.36 16.52 19.94
CA GLU A 219 14.46 17.61 19.52
C GLU A 219 14.84 18.15 18.14
N GLN A 220 16.13 18.44 17.89
CA GLN A 220 16.58 18.88 16.57
C GLN A 220 16.32 17.82 15.50
N LEU A 221 16.62 16.54 15.78
CA LEU A 221 16.33 15.45 14.85
C LEU A 221 14.84 15.26 14.57
N LEU A 222 13.97 15.59 15.53
CA LEU A 222 12.52 15.57 15.35
C LEU A 222 12.05 16.74 14.47
N LEU A 223 12.62 17.94 14.64
CA LEU A 223 12.31 19.11 13.82
C LEU A 223 12.84 18.99 12.38
N ASP A 224 13.98 18.31 12.20
CA ASP A 224 14.59 18.12 10.89
C ASP A 224 13.85 17.09 10.02
N ASP A 225 13.36 15.98 10.62
CA ASP A 225 12.68 14.91 9.88
C ASP A 225 11.70 14.11 10.77
N GLU A 226 10.45 14.60 10.87
CA GLU A 226 9.38 13.96 11.65
C GLU A 226 9.09 12.52 11.19
N SER A 227 9.08 12.27 9.88
CA SER A 227 8.72 10.99 9.28
C SER A 227 9.75 9.89 9.60
N SER A 228 11.04 10.19 9.46
CA SER A 228 12.09 9.22 9.82
C SER A 228 12.12 8.96 11.33
N PHE A 229 11.85 9.98 12.14
CA PHE A 229 11.81 9.86 13.59
C PHE A 229 10.71 8.89 14.06
N PHE A 230 9.48 9.07 13.58
CA PHE A 230 8.36 8.18 13.92
C PHE A 230 8.56 6.74 13.41
N ASN A 231 9.15 6.59 12.22
CA ASN A 231 9.48 5.27 11.68
C ASN A 231 10.52 4.53 12.54
N VAL A 232 11.58 5.22 13.00
CA VAL A 232 12.57 4.62 13.91
C VAL A 232 11.94 4.22 15.23
N LEU A 233 11.06 5.08 15.77
CA LEU A 233 10.31 4.83 17.01
C LEU A 233 9.49 3.53 16.93
N ARG A 234 8.87 3.23 15.78
CA ARG A 234 8.05 2.02 15.55
C ARG A 234 8.87 0.77 15.24
N PHE A 235 9.75 0.81 14.24
CA PHE A 235 10.32 -0.38 13.61
C PHE A 235 11.66 -0.85 14.18
N GLN A 236 12.39 0.00 14.92
CA GLN A 236 13.76 -0.32 15.37
C GLN A 236 13.85 -0.67 16.86
N ASN A 237 12.93 -1.49 17.36
CA ASN A 237 12.91 -1.99 18.75
C ASN A 237 12.77 -0.91 19.83
N ILE A 238 12.20 0.26 19.51
CA ILE A 238 12.01 1.34 20.49
C ILE A 238 10.66 1.19 21.21
N LEU A 239 9.55 1.31 20.48
CA LEU A 239 8.20 1.12 21.04
C LEU A 239 7.80 -0.35 21.16
N ILE A 240 8.11 -1.15 20.14
CA ILE A 240 7.76 -2.58 20.10
C ILE A 240 9.06 -3.39 20.07
N PRO A 241 9.34 -4.20 21.10
CA PRO A 241 10.56 -5.00 21.15
C PRO A 241 10.44 -6.21 20.21
N ILE A 242 11.24 -6.20 19.16
CA ILE A 242 11.39 -7.29 18.19
C ILE A 242 12.68 -8.07 18.51
N ASP A 243 12.62 -9.39 18.41
CA ASP A 243 13.76 -10.31 18.50
C ASP A 243 14.71 -10.16 17.31
N ALA A 244 15.91 -10.75 17.41
CA ALA A 244 16.92 -10.75 16.36
C ALA A 244 16.44 -11.39 15.03
N LYS A 245 15.28 -12.07 15.05
CA LYS A 245 14.63 -12.71 13.91
C LYS A 245 13.40 -11.95 13.38
N GLY A 246 13.14 -10.72 13.82
CA GLY A 246 11.98 -9.95 13.33
C GLY A 246 10.64 -10.27 14.03
N THR A 247 10.66 -11.12 15.07
CA THR A 247 9.46 -11.55 15.82
C THR A 247 9.23 -10.73 17.10
N VAL A 248 8.00 -10.33 17.42
CA VAL A 248 7.73 -9.58 18.67
C VAL A 248 7.96 -10.45 19.91
N LYS A 249 8.64 -9.88 20.93
CA LYS A 249 8.96 -10.58 22.18
C LYS A 249 7.72 -10.72 23.09
N ASP A 250 7.23 -11.94 23.27
CA ASP A 250 6.10 -12.28 24.16
C ASP A 250 6.30 -11.90 25.64
N LYS A 251 7.55 -11.87 26.12
CA LYS A 251 7.87 -11.71 27.57
C LYS A 251 8.19 -10.28 28.01
N THR A 252 8.28 -9.32 27.10
CA THR A 252 8.62 -7.93 27.44
C THR A 252 7.35 -7.11 27.66
N SER A 253 7.05 -6.80 28.93
CA SER A 253 5.92 -5.92 29.28
C SER A 253 6.12 -4.53 28.65
N VAL A 254 5.14 -4.11 27.83
CA VAL A 254 5.02 -2.75 27.27
C VAL A 254 5.12 -1.69 28.37
N ASP A 255 4.62 -1.98 29.57
CA ASP A 255 4.62 -1.05 30.71
C ASP A 255 6.03 -0.69 31.17
N SER A 256 7.00 -1.60 31.02
CA SER A 256 8.41 -1.32 31.33
C SER A 256 9.04 -0.36 30.32
N HIS A 257 8.64 -0.46 29.05
CA HIS A 257 9.10 0.43 27.98
C HIS A 257 8.43 1.81 28.08
N ILE A 258 7.13 1.83 28.39
CA ILE A 258 6.37 3.03 28.72
C ILE A 258 7.07 3.78 29.85
N LYS A 259 7.35 3.15 30.99
CA LYS A 259 8.04 3.80 32.14
C LYS A 259 9.41 4.39 31.77
N LEU A 260 10.11 3.81 30.81
CA LEU A 260 11.43 4.27 30.37
C LEU A 260 11.35 5.47 29.41
N LEU A 261 10.33 5.50 28.56
CA LEU A 261 10.14 6.51 27.51
C LEU A 261 9.23 7.67 27.96
N ASP A 262 8.36 7.45 28.93
CA ASP A 262 7.43 8.45 29.46
C ASP A 262 8.12 9.79 29.84
N PRO A 263 9.27 9.81 30.54
CA PRO A 263 9.98 11.07 30.81
C PRO A 263 10.51 11.76 29.54
N LEU A 264 10.83 11.01 28.47
CA LEU A 264 11.27 11.58 27.19
C LEU A 264 10.10 12.19 26.43
N LEU A 265 8.98 11.45 26.37
CA LEU A 265 7.78 11.88 25.65
C LEU A 265 7.20 13.16 26.28
N ASN A 266 7.19 13.25 27.62
CA ASN A 266 6.83 14.48 28.33
C ASN A 266 7.72 15.67 27.95
N LEU A 267 9.05 15.46 27.87
CA LEU A 267 9.98 16.53 27.49
C LEU A 267 9.83 16.92 26.01
N LEU A 268 9.59 15.97 25.11
CA LEU A 268 9.36 16.26 23.70
C LEU A 268 8.03 16.98 23.46
N GLN A 269 6.95 16.59 24.16
CA GLN A 269 5.67 17.30 24.08
C GLN A 269 5.75 18.74 24.58
N GLN A 270 6.56 19.02 25.62
CA GLN A 270 6.77 20.38 26.12
C GLN A 270 7.57 21.27 25.16
N ARG A 271 8.38 20.67 24.28
CA ARG A 271 9.26 21.39 23.36
C ARG A 271 8.74 21.45 21.93
N VAL A 272 7.94 20.48 21.52
CA VAL A 272 7.33 20.39 20.19
C VAL A 272 5.82 20.29 20.34
N GLU A 273 5.13 21.36 19.94
CA GLU A 273 3.67 21.44 20.00
C GLU A 273 3.02 20.36 19.12
N GLY A 274 2.04 19.64 19.68
CA GLY A 274 1.28 18.63 18.95
C GLY A 274 2.02 17.31 18.69
N PHE A 275 3.23 17.11 19.22
CA PHE A 275 4.02 15.88 19.04
C PHE A 275 3.23 14.61 19.40
N ALA A 276 2.59 14.58 20.57
CA ALA A 276 1.84 13.42 21.04
C ALA A 276 0.62 13.11 20.16
N GLN A 277 -0.05 14.13 19.61
CA GLN A 277 -1.15 13.92 18.67
C GLN A 277 -0.66 13.35 17.33
N LYS A 278 0.42 13.92 16.76
CA LYS A 278 1.03 13.40 15.53
C LYS A 278 1.48 11.96 15.71
N LEU A 279 2.11 11.64 16.84
CA LEU A 279 2.51 10.28 17.18
C LEU A 279 1.30 9.34 17.31
N THR A 280 0.22 9.78 17.95
CA THR A 280 -0.98 8.95 18.13
C THR A 280 -1.65 8.64 16.79
N LEU A 281 -1.80 9.64 15.92
CA LEU A 281 -2.34 9.45 14.57
C LEU A 281 -1.45 8.53 13.72
N PHE A 282 -0.13 8.68 13.81
CA PHE A 282 0.82 7.78 13.16
C PHE A 282 0.63 6.34 13.63
N LEU A 283 0.51 6.09 14.93
CA LEU A 283 0.30 4.74 15.47
C LEU A 283 -1.06 4.14 15.06
N VAL A 284 -2.11 4.95 14.98
CA VAL A 284 -3.44 4.50 14.51
C VAL A 284 -3.42 4.17 13.02
N ALA A 285 -2.77 4.98 12.18
CA ALA A 285 -2.60 4.67 10.76
C ALA A 285 -1.84 3.34 10.56
N GLN A 286 -0.83 3.08 11.38
CA GLN A 286 -0.08 1.83 11.37
C GLN A 286 -0.90 0.63 11.86
N LEU A 287 -1.82 0.81 12.81
CA LEU A 287 -2.80 -0.21 13.17
C LEU A 287 -3.71 -0.56 11.97
N ALA A 288 -4.08 0.41 11.14
CA ALA A 288 -4.89 0.20 9.94
C ALA A 288 -4.15 -0.70 8.93
N GLU A 289 -2.86 -0.46 8.72
CA GLU A 289 -2.01 -1.29 7.87
C GLU A 289 -1.89 -2.74 8.39
N CYS A 290 -1.72 -2.94 9.70
CA CYS A 290 -1.70 -4.27 10.31
C CYS A 290 -3.03 -5.02 10.15
N SER A 291 -4.16 -4.31 10.07
CA SER A 291 -5.48 -4.92 9.89
C SER A 291 -5.81 -5.33 8.44
N ARG A 292 -5.08 -4.81 7.45
CA ARG A 292 -5.26 -5.14 6.02
C ARG A 292 -4.60 -6.47 5.61
N SER A 293 -3.91 -7.17 6.52
CA SER A 293 -3.17 -8.40 6.20
C SER A 293 -4.05 -9.66 6.07
N PHE A 294 -5.37 -9.53 6.07
CA PHE A 294 -6.28 -10.66 5.87
C PHE A 294 -7.23 -10.36 4.70
N ASP A 295 -6.67 -10.43 3.49
CA ASP A 295 -7.43 -10.34 2.25
C ASP A 295 -7.51 -11.75 1.61
N LEU A 296 -8.69 -12.35 1.64
CA LEU A 296 -8.97 -13.69 1.08
C LEU A 296 -8.86 -13.73 -0.47
N THR A 297 -8.53 -12.61 -1.10
CA THR A 297 -8.31 -12.49 -2.55
C THR A 297 -6.85 -12.59 -2.97
N ALA A 298 -5.92 -12.82 -2.04
CA ALA A 298 -4.52 -13.10 -2.39
C ALA A 298 -4.41 -14.44 -3.13
N PRO A 299 -3.75 -14.50 -4.30
CA PRO A 299 -3.58 -15.76 -5.02
C PRO A 299 -2.77 -16.73 -4.18
N ILE A 300 -3.28 -17.97 -4.08
CA ILE A 300 -2.61 -19.10 -3.45
C ILE A 300 -1.32 -19.37 -4.23
N GLY A 301 -0.16 -18.90 -3.74
CA GLY A 301 1.13 -19.28 -4.31
C GLY A 301 2.31 -18.30 -4.28
N SER A 302 2.25 -17.14 -3.62
CA SER A 302 3.45 -16.29 -3.47
C SER A 302 4.25 -16.66 -2.23
N GLU A 303 5.08 -17.71 -2.34
CA GLU A 303 6.17 -17.94 -1.39
C GLU A 303 7.35 -17.02 -1.74
N SER A 304 7.40 -15.81 -1.17
CA SER A 304 8.65 -15.12 -0.84
C SER A 304 8.42 -13.95 0.12
N GLU A 305 9.18 -13.97 1.21
CA GLU A 305 9.25 -13.04 2.34
C GLU A 305 8.14 -13.17 3.40
N GLU A 306 8.40 -14.08 4.34
CA GLU A 306 7.87 -14.13 5.72
C GLU A 306 6.44 -13.62 5.87
N SER A 307 5.48 -14.50 5.56
CA SER A 307 4.15 -14.44 6.14
C SER A 307 4.30 -14.35 7.66
N ARG A 308 4.24 -13.12 8.22
CA ARG A 308 4.18 -12.90 9.66
C ARG A 308 3.09 -13.81 10.18
N SER A 309 3.42 -14.67 11.13
CA SER A 309 2.42 -15.60 11.65
C SER A 309 1.23 -14.78 12.17
N PRO A 310 -0.02 -15.22 11.96
CA PRO A 310 -1.22 -14.47 12.40
C PRO A 310 -1.13 -14.03 13.87
N GLN A 311 -0.52 -14.87 14.70
CA GLN A 311 -0.24 -14.61 16.11
C GLN A 311 0.70 -13.41 16.35
N GLN A 312 1.68 -13.16 15.48
CA GLN A 312 2.59 -12.02 15.59
C GLN A 312 1.93 -10.70 15.19
N ALA A 313 1.06 -10.71 14.17
CA ALA A 313 0.30 -9.54 13.78
C ALA A 313 -0.71 -9.13 14.88
N GLU A 314 -1.35 -10.11 15.52
CA GLU A 314 -2.22 -9.90 16.67
C GLU A 314 -1.45 -9.33 17.88
N LEU A 315 -0.25 -9.86 18.13
CA LEU A 315 0.60 -9.35 19.20
C LEU A 315 1.09 -7.91 18.92
N GLU A 316 1.49 -7.59 17.69
CA GLU A 316 1.88 -6.23 17.29
C GLU A 316 0.74 -5.24 17.44
N SER A 317 -0.46 -5.60 17.00
CA SER A 317 -1.65 -4.76 17.13
C SER A 317 -2.03 -4.54 18.59
N SER A 318 -1.91 -5.55 19.46
CA SER A 318 -2.08 -5.40 20.91
C SER A 318 -1.04 -4.46 21.56
N HIS A 319 0.22 -4.53 21.13
CA HIS A 319 1.27 -3.63 21.63
C HIS A 319 1.03 -2.17 21.19
N LEU A 320 0.67 -1.96 19.92
CA LEU A 320 0.31 -0.65 19.39
C LEU A 320 -0.92 -0.07 20.10
N GLN A 321 -1.94 -0.89 20.34
CA GLN A 321 -3.13 -0.52 21.09
C GLN A 321 -2.78 0.01 22.49
N LYS A 322 -1.90 -0.68 23.24
CA LYS A 322 -1.46 -0.23 24.57
C LYS A 322 -0.74 1.12 24.52
N TRP A 323 0.08 1.36 23.50
CA TRP A 323 0.73 2.66 23.30
C TRP A 323 -0.26 3.77 22.99
N VAL A 324 -1.25 3.52 22.11
CA VAL A 324 -2.30 4.50 21.79
C VAL A 324 -3.14 4.84 23.04
N ILE A 325 -3.53 3.83 23.84
CA ILE A 325 -4.23 4.04 25.11
C ILE A 325 -3.37 4.85 26.10
N PHE A 326 -2.07 4.59 26.17
CA PHE A 326 -1.15 5.36 27.02
C PHE A 326 -1.02 6.83 26.59
N LEU A 327 -0.92 7.10 25.29
CA LEU A 327 -0.90 8.49 24.80
C LEU A 327 -2.24 9.18 25.06
N LEU A 328 -3.36 8.44 24.89
CA LEU A 328 -4.69 8.91 25.21
C LEU A 328 -4.91 9.12 26.71
N SER A 329 -4.17 8.46 27.61
CA SER A 329 -4.39 8.63 29.06
C SER A 329 -3.81 9.94 29.61
N HIS A 330 -2.85 10.54 28.91
CA HIS A 330 -2.22 11.78 29.36
C HIS A 330 -3.17 12.99 29.23
N PRO A 331 -3.21 13.87 30.24
CA PRO A 331 -3.98 15.11 30.15
C PRO A 331 -3.26 16.10 29.21
N ASN A 332 -4.01 16.74 28.31
CA ASN A 332 -3.57 17.83 27.42
C ASN A 332 -2.55 17.46 26.32
N TRP A 333 -2.30 16.17 26.07
CA TRP A 333 -1.42 15.74 24.98
C TRP A 333 -2.10 15.74 23.59
N ILE A 334 -3.41 15.62 23.56
CA ILE A 334 -4.20 15.47 22.34
C ILE A 334 -5.11 16.67 22.19
N THR A 335 -4.98 17.40 21.09
CA THR A 335 -5.80 18.59 20.81
C THR A 335 -7.06 18.22 20.04
N ASP A 336 -6.95 17.32 19.05
CA ASP A 336 -8.10 16.76 18.32
C ASP A 336 -8.28 15.27 18.65
N SER A 337 -9.09 15.03 19.68
CA SER A 337 -9.40 13.68 20.13
C SER A 337 -10.42 12.99 19.20
N ARG A 338 -11.24 13.77 18.47
CA ARG A 338 -12.27 13.25 17.56
C ARG A 338 -11.67 12.63 16.30
N GLN A 339 -10.59 13.21 15.77
CA GLN A 339 -9.89 12.65 14.62
C GLN A 339 -9.40 11.22 14.89
N ILE A 340 -8.92 10.94 16.10
CA ILE A 340 -8.47 9.60 16.51
C ILE A 340 -9.65 8.63 16.54
N ALA A 341 -10.79 9.04 17.09
CA ALA A 341 -12.00 8.22 17.11
C ALA A 341 -12.52 7.91 15.69
N LEU A 342 -12.51 8.90 14.79
CA LEU A 342 -12.90 8.71 13.39
C LEU A 342 -12.01 7.70 12.66
N GLU A 343 -10.69 7.78 12.84
CA GLU A 343 -9.77 6.79 12.25
C GLU A 343 -9.98 5.39 12.83
N CYS A 344 -10.28 5.26 14.13
CA CYS A 344 -10.62 3.97 14.72
C CYS A 344 -11.96 3.41 14.22
N LEU A 345 -12.98 4.26 13.97
CA LEU A 345 -14.27 3.82 13.42
C LEU A 345 -14.15 3.28 11.98
N LYS A 346 -13.20 3.80 11.19
CA LYS A 346 -12.89 3.26 9.85
C LYS A 346 -12.31 1.83 9.92
N MET A 347 -11.91 1.37 11.10
CA MET A 347 -11.24 0.09 11.31
C MET A 347 -12.10 -0.87 12.13
N CYS A 348 -12.68 -1.89 11.51
CA CYS A 348 -13.42 -2.94 12.21
C CYS A 348 -12.50 -4.02 12.82
N ASN A 349 -11.59 -3.63 13.72
CA ASN A 349 -10.66 -4.55 14.41
C ASN A 349 -10.88 -4.54 15.94
N PRO A 350 -10.80 -5.69 16.64
CA PRO A 350 -10.83 -5.78 18.11
C PRO A 350 -9.93 -4.77 18.86
N CYS A 351 -8.74 -4.46 18.33
CA CYS A 351 -7.83 -3.47 18.92
C CYS A 351 -8.34 -2.02 18.77
N ALA A 352 -8.94 -1.69 17.63
CA ALA A 352 -9.54 -0.37 17.40
C ALA A 352 -10.78 -0.16 18.27
N LEU A 353 -11.59 -1.22 18.46
CA LEU A 353 -12.71 -1.25 19.40
C LEU A 353 -12.28 -0.94 20.84
N ALA A 354 -11.17 -1.51 21.30
CA ALA A 354 -10.67 -1.25 22.64
C ALA A 354 -10.15 0.19 22.82
N ILE A 355 -9.56 0.79 21.78
CA ILE A 355 -9.19 2.22 21.78
C ILE A 355 -10.45 3.10 21.82
N LEU A 356 -11.48 2.76 21.04
CA LEU A 356 -12.76 3.47 21.03
C LEU A 356 -13.48 3.38 22.38
N ARG A 357 -13.51 2.22 23.02
CA ARG A 357 -14.09 2.07 24.37
C ARG A 357 -13.38 2.95 25.40
N TYR A 358 -12.05 2.99 25.36
CA TYR A 358 -11.27 3.89 26.23
C TYR A 358 -11.55 5.37 25.94
N TYR A 359 -11.71 5.73 24.66
CA TYR A 359 -12.09 7.08 24.26
C TYR A 359 -13.47 7.48 24.80
N ILE A 360 -14.46 6.60 24.63
CA ILE A 360 -15.85 6.81 25.09
C ILE A 360 -15.89 6.99 26.60
N GLU A 361 -15.16 6.15 27.35
CA GLU A 361 -15.07 6.27 28.81
C GLU A 361 -14.39 7.57 29.25
N LYS A 362 -13.32 7.98 28.57
CA LYS A 362 -12.54 9.18 28.93
C LYS A 362 -13.27 10.50 28.61
N TYR A 363 -13.96 10.57 27.47
CA TYR A 363 -14.60 11.80 26.97
C TYR A 363 -16.13 11.82 27.15
N GLU A 364 -16.71 10.79 27.77
CA GLU A 364 -18.15 10.62 27.99
C GLU A 364 -19.00 10.77 26.72
N ASP A 365 -18.47 10.36 25.56
CA ASP A 365 -19.16 10.50 24.27
C ASP A 365 -20.19 9.38 24.07
N VAL A 366 -21.39 9.60 24.59
CA VAL A 366 -22.51 8.65 24.52
C VAL A 366 -22.92 8.36 23.06
N SER A 367 -22.65 9.27 22.11
CA SER A 367 -23.08 9.10 20.71
C SER A 367 -22.37 7.93 20.00
N LEU A 368 -21.14 7.61 20.42
CA LEU A 368 -20.31 6.56 19.84
C LEU A 368 -20.52 5.18 20.50
N THR A 369 -21.29 5.10 21.59
CA THR A 369 -21.55 3.84 22.32
C THR A 369 -22.26 2.82 21.44
N LYS A 370 -23.35 3.22 20.78
CA LYS A 370 -24.11 2.36 19.86
C LYS A 370 -23.25 1.89 18.68
N LEU A 371 -22.45 2.78 18.10
CA LEU A 371 -21.52 2.46 17.00
C LEU A 371 -20.43 1.47 17.42
N ALA A 372 -19.89 1.61 18.63
CA ALA A 372 -18.91 0.67 19.17
C ALA A 372 -19.54 -0.70 19.48
N ASP A 373 -20.79 -0.74 19.92
CA ASP A 373 -21.55 -1.98 20.15
C ASP A 373 -21.86 -2.68 18.82
N ASP A 374 -22.28 -1.94 17.78
CA ASP A 374 -22.50 -2.47 16.43
C ASP A 374 -21.20 -3.03 15.81
N MET A 375 -20.07 -2.32 15.97
CA MET A 375 -18.76 -2.80 15.56
C MET A 375 -18.36 -4.08 16.31
N HIS A 376 -18.69 -4.18 17.60
CA HIS A 376 -18.43 -5.39 18.39
C HIS A 376 -19.24 -6.59 17.88
N HIS A 377 -20.52 -6.39 17.55
CA HIS A 377 -21.37 -7.40 16.92
C HIS A 377 -20.85 -7.82 15.54
N SER A 378 -20.39 -6.87 14.71
CA SER A 378 -19.79 -7.18 13.40
C SER A 378 -18.47 -7.96 13.51
N SER A 379 -17.69 -7.75 14.58
CA SER A 379 -16.43 -8.47 14.82
C SER A 379 -16.60 -9.86 15.44
N THR A 380 -17.79 -10.17 15.99
CA THR A 380 -18.09 -11.41 16.72
C THR A 380 -19.01 -12.36 15.96
N LEU A 381 -19.55 -11.95 14.81
CA LEU A 381 -20.24 -12.86 13.91
C LEU A 381 -19.25 -13.93 13.39
N PRO A 382 -19.51 -15.23 13.61
CA PRO A 382 -18.79 -16.27 12.90
C PRO A 382 -19.03 -16.05 11.40
N SER A 383 -17.99 -16.22 10.59
CA SER A 383 -18.13 -16.38 9.14
C SER A 383 -19.05 -17.57 8.86
N GLY A 384 -20.35 -17.32 8.73
CA GLY A 384 -21.36 -18.37 8.61
C GLY A 384 -22.72 -17.89 9.10
N SER A 385 -23.42 -17.14 8.26
CA SER A 385 -24.88 -17.09 8.28
C SER A 385 -25.39 -18.04 7.19
N PRO A 386 -26.42 -18.85 7.47
CA PRO A 386 -26.77 -20.04 6.71
C PRO A 386 -27.80 -19.70 5.64
N ASP A 387 -27.37 -19.60 4.39
CA ASP A 387 -28.25 -19.81 3.23
C ASP A 387 -27.38 -20.30 2.06
N GLY A 388 -26.97 -21.56 2.15
CA GLY A 388 -26.19 -22.26 1.13
C GLY A 388 -25.71 -23.59 1.70
N PRO A 389 -26.03 -24.74 1.08
CA PRO A 389 -25.61 -26.04 1.60
C PRO A 389 -24.14 -26.23 1.23
N THR A 390 -23.24 -25.87 2.13
CA THR A 390 -21.80 -26.16 1.99
C THR A 390 -21.44 -27.25 2.98
N ASP A 391 -21.97 -28.44 2.72
CA ASP A 391 -21.48 -29.64 3.39
C ASP A 391 -20.11 -29.95 2.76
N LEU A 392 -19.04 -29.57 3.48
CA LEU A 392 -17.65 -29.76 3.03
C LEU A 392 -17.38 -31.22 2.64
N ASP A 393 -18.04 -32.15 3.33
CA ASP A 393 -17.99 -33.59 3.04
C ASP A 393 -18.61 -33.94 1.67
N ALA A 394 -19.63 -33.19 1.21
CA ALA A 394 -20.24 -33.39 -0.10
C ALA A 394 -19.36 -32.85 -1.24
N ILE A 395 -18.66 -31.74 -1.00
CA ILE A 395 -17.69 -31.16 -1.95
C ILE A 395 -16.46 -32.06 -2.06
N GLU A 396 -16.01 -32.61 -0.93
CA GLU A 396 -14.88 -33.55 -0.89
C GLU A 396 -15.24 -34.86 -1.62
N GLN A 397 -16.47 -35.38 -1.43
CA GLN A 397 -16.99 -36.50 -2.21
C GLN A 397 -17.10 -36.22 -3.71
N GLU A 398 -17.55 -35.03 -4.13
CA GLU A 398 -17.60 -34.68 -5.55
C GLU A 398 -16.21 -34.57 -6.18
N LEU A 399 -15.23 -34.03 -5.46
CA LEU A 399 -13.84 -33.97 -5.88
C LEU A 399 -13.21 -35.36 -6.00
N GLU A 400 -13.53 -36.28 -5.07
CA GLU A 400 -13.11 -37.68 -5.14
C GLU A 400 -13.72 -38.39 -6.37
N GLN A 401 -15.02 -38.19 -6.61
CA GLN A 401 -15.72 -38.73 -7.78
C GLN A 401 -15.21 -38.13 -9.09
N PHE A 402 -14.79 -36.87 -9.08
CA PHE A 402 -14.19 -36.20 -10.23
C PHE A 402 -12.76 -36.72 -10.49
N ARG A 403 -11.95 -36.93 -9.45
CA ARG A 403 -10.64 -37.60 -9.54
C ARG A 403 -10.77 -39.00 -10.10
N HIS A 404 -11.76 -39.77 -9.66
CA HIS A 404 -12.00 -41.14 -10.14
C HIS A 404 -12.42 -41.18 -11.62
N ARG A 405 -13.11 -40.14 -12.11
CA ARG A 405 -13.47 -39.95 -13.53
C ARG A 405 -12.26 -39.56 -14.40
N LEU A 406 -11.27 -38.88 -13.84
CA LEU A 406 -10.03 -38.53 -14.55
C LEU A 406 -9.07 -39.72 -14.66
N THR A 407 -9.03 -40.59 -13.66
CA THR A 407 -8.10 -41.75 -13.64
C THR A 407 -8.58 -42.92 -14.48
N ASN A 408 -9.89 -43.11 -14.59
CA ASN A 408 -10.50 -44.21 -15.33
C ASN A 408 -11.29 -43.62 -16.52
N GLY A 409 -10.65 -43.51 -17.68
CA GLY A 409 -11.31 -43.09 -18.93
C GLY A 409 -12.61 -43.86 -19.24
N PRO A 410 -13.48 -43.34 -20.11
CA PRO A 410 -14.89 -43.68 -20.13
C PRO A 410 -15.13 -45.10 -20.64
N ASN A 411 -15.42 -46.02 -19.72
CA ASN A 411 -15.98 -47.33 -20.02
C ASN A 411 -17.14 -47.60 -19.06
N GLY A 412 -18.38 -47.43 -19.53
CA GLY A 412 -19.58 -47.91 -18.83
C GLY A 412 -20.86 -47.17 -19.23
N PRO A 413 -21.95 -47.86 -19.60
CA PRO A 413 -22.93 -47.36 -20.57
C PRO A 413 -24.06 -46.58 -19.91
N THR A 414 -24.50 -45.47 -20.53
CA THR A 414 -25.87 -45.01 -20.34
C THR A 414 -26.49 -44.59 -21.67
N ASN A 415 -27.51 -45.38 -21.98
CA ASN A 415 -28.49 -45.23 -23.02
C ASN A 415 -29.22 -43.89 -22.85
N ASN A 416 -29.23 -43.03 -23.86
CA ASN A 416 -30.41 -42.24 -24.24
C ASN A 416 -30.19 -41.53 -25.58
N GLN A 417 -31.00 -41.94 -26.54
CA GLN A 417 -31.17 -41.27 -27.83
C GLN A 417 -31.79 -39.88 -27.61
N SER A 418 -31.14 -38.85 -28.14
CA SER A 418 -31.85 -37.72 -28.73
C SER A 418 -30.98 -37.12 -29.83
N THR A 419 -31.57 -37.10 -31.02
CA THR A 419 -31.02 -36.70 -32.30
C THR A 419 -30.86 -35.19 -32.37
N SER A 420 -29.64 -34.70 -32.57
CA SER A 420 -29.41 -33.43 -33.28
C SER A 420 -28.06 -33.48 -33.98
N SER A 421 -28.10 -33.28 -35.30
CA SER A 421 -26.98 -33.34 -36.21
C SER A 421 -26.18 -32.05 -36.15
N HIS A 422 -25.14 -32.01 -35.31
CA HIS A 422 -23.99 -31.15 -35.53
C HIS A 422 -22.73 -32.00 -35.35
N SER A 423 -21.97 -32.13 -36.45
CA SER A 423 -20.69 -32.84 -36.48
C SER A 423 -19.77 -32.29 -35.38
N ASN A 424 -19.39 -33.15 -34.44
CA ASN A 424 -18.47 -32.83 -33.36
C ASN A 424 -17.11 -32.40 -33.96
N PRO A 425 -16.53 -31.25 -33.57
CA PRO A 425 -15.21 -30.83 -34.04
C PRO A 425 -14.05 -31.68 -33.50
N GLN A 426 -14.35 -32.77 -32.80
CA GLN A 426 -13.38 -33.74 -32.27
C GLN A 426 -12.93 -34.79 -33.29
N ASP A 427 -13.65 -34.99 -34.40
CA ASP A 427 -13.31 -36.00 -35.41
C ASP A 427 -12.16 -35.59 -36.37
N SER A 428 -11.59 -34.39 -36.22
CA SER A 428 -10.53 -33.87 -37.11
C SER A 428 -9.18 -33.62 -36.44
N TRP A 429 -8.99 -34.02 -35.18
CA TRP A 429 -7.70 -33.88 -34.49
C TRP A 429 -6.89 -35.17 -34.58
N VAL A 430 -5.89 -35.17 -35.44
CA VAL A 430 -4.92 -36.28 -35.57
C VAL A 430 -3.67 -35.92 -34.78
N LEU A 431 -3.26 -36.79 -33.84
CA LEU A 431 -1.96 -36.69 -33.17
C LEU A 431 -0.85 -36.75 -34.23
N CYS A 432 -0.01 -35.73 -34.33
CA CYS A 432 1.18 -35.77 -35.20
C CYS A 432 2.28 -36.56 -34.49
N PRO A 433 2.53 -37.83 -34.86
CA PRO A 433 3.67 -38.55 -34.32
C PRO A 433 4.92 -37.94 -34.97
N ASN A 434 5.85 -37.42 -34.17
CA ASN A 434 7.13 -36.83 -34.60
C ASN A 434 7.14 -35.32 -34.92
N TRP A 435 6.22 -34.52 -34.37
CA TRP A 435 6.38 -33.07 -34.44
C TRP A 435 7.52 -32.60 -33.54
N THR A 436 8.52 -31.94 -34.11
CA THR A 436 9.57 -31.22 -33.38
C THR A 436 9.42 -29.71 -33.64
N PRO A 437 9.50 -28.86 -32.59
CA PRO A 437 9.50 -27.42 -32.80
C PRO A 437 10.70 -27.04 -33.66
N ARG A 438 10.51 -26.15 -34.64
CA ARG A 438 11.61 -25.59 -35.44
C ARG A 438 12.16 -24.36 -34.69
N PRO A 439 13.26 -24.46 -33.94
CA PRO A 439 13.79 -23.31 -33.24
C PRO A 439 14.32 -22.29 -34.25
N ILE A 440 13.95 -21.02 -34.06
CA ILE A 440 14.54 -19.91 -34.80
C ILE A 440 15.91 -19.63 -34.18
N GLY A 441 16.97 -19.65 -34.99
CA GLY A 441 18.34 -19.30 -34.56
C GLY A 441 19.25 -20.47 -34.19
N VAL A 442 18.89 -21.71 -34.51
CA VAL A 442 19.83 -22.84 -34.45
C VAL A 442 20.47 -23.01 -35.83
N LEU A 443 21.70 -22.52 -35.98
CA LEU A 443 22.64 -22.94 -37.02
C LEU A 443 23.47 -24.12 -36.51
#